data_AF-A0A966X5I7-F1
#
_entry.id   AF-A0A966X5I7-F1
#
_cell.length_a   1.000
_cell.length_b   1.000
_cell.length_c   1.000
_cell.angle_alpha   90.00
_cell.angle_beta   90.00
_cell.angle_gamma   90.00
#
_symmetry.space_group_name_H-M   'P 1'
#
loop_
_entity.id
_entity.type
_entity.pdbx_description
1 polymer ?
#
loop_
_entity_poly.entity_id
_entity_poly.type
_entity_poly.pdbx_seq_one_letter_code
_entity_poly.pdbx_strand_id
1 'polypeptide(L)' 'MTDITLFHNPRCSKSRATLALLEAEGLTFTVHLYLETPLSEQALC' A
#
# COMPACT_ATOMS: atom_id res chain seq x y z
N MET A 1 -11.67 3.81 -14.06
CA MET A 1 -11.52 3.64 -12.61
C MET A 1 -10.07 3.23 -12.38
N THR A 2 -9.32 4.04 -11.64
CA THR A 2 -7.92 3.77 -11.30
C THR A 2 -7.90 2.89 -10.07
N ASP A 3 -7.37 1.68 -10.21
CA ASP A 3 -7.19 0.77 -9.08
C ASP A 3 -5.90 1.17 -8.34
N ILE A 4 -6.01 1.51 -7.07
CA ILE A 4 -4.87 1.95 -6.25
C ILE A 4 -4.53 0.84 -5.26
N THR A 5 -3.28 0.38 -5.29
CA THR A 5 -2.74 -0.59 -4.33
C THR A 5 -1.61 0.04 -3.53
N LEU A 6 -1.82 0.21 -2.22
CA LEU A 6 -0.81 0.68 -1.29
C LEU A 6 -0.01 -0.50 -0.73
N PHE A 7 1.24 -0.61 -1.15
CA PHE A 7 2.22 -1.50 -0.51
C PHE A 7 2.67 -0.91 0.81
N HIS A 8 2.12 -1.45 1.90
CA HIS A 8 2.26 -0.88 3.23
C HIS A 8 3.20 -1.68 4.12
N ASN A 9 4.06 -0.96 4.83
CA ASN A 9 4.82 -1.49 5.96
C ASN A 9 4.45 -0.70 7.22
N PRO A 10 3.74 -1.32 8.18
CA PRO A 10 3.30 -0.65 9.42
C PRO A 10 4.44 -0.06 10.24
N ARG A 11 5.66 -0.61 10.12
CA ARG A 11 6.85 -0.13 10.84
C ARG A 11 7.50 1.09 10.18
N CYS A 12 7.18 1.40 8.93
CA CYS A 12 7.76 2.52 8.19
C CYS A 12 6.94 3.81 8.37
N SER A 13 7.54 4.84 8.98
CA SER A 13 6.87 6.14 9.21
C SER A 13 6.37 6.82 7.94
N LYS A 14 7.10 6.69 6.83
CA LYS A 14 6.68 7.23 5.52
C LYS A 14 5.45 6.50 4.97
N SER A 15 5.42 5.17 5.11
CA SER A 15 4.30 4.36 4.63
C SER A 15 3.02 4.65 5.40
N ARG A 16 3.10 4.92 6.71
CA ARG A 16 1.96 5.37 7.52
C ARG A 16 1.47 6.77 7.12
N ALA A 17 2.39 7.68 6.78
CA ALA A 17 2.00 9.01 6.29
C ALA A 17 1.23 8.94 4.97
N THR A 18 1.65 8.07 4.04
CA THR A 18 0.92 7.84 2.78
C THR A 18 -0.47 7.24 3.00
N LEU A 19 -0.60 6.26 3.91
CA LEU A 19 -1.90 5.68 4.27
C LEU A 19 -2.88 6.77 4.75
N ALA A 20 -2.45 7.62 5.69
CA ALA A 20 -3.28 8.71 6.20
C ALA A 20 -3.67 9.73 5.12
N LEU A 21 -2.79 9.98 4.15
CA LEU A 21 -3.07 10.87 3.01
C LEU A 21 -4.16 10.29 2.11
N LEU A 22 -4.06 9.00 1.77
CA LEU A 22 -5.06 8.31 0.93
C LEU A 22 -6.42 8.23 1.63
N GLU A 23 -6.44 8.00 2.94
CA GLU A 23 -7.66 8.03 3.77
C GLU A 23 -8.27 9.43 3.83
N ALA A 24 -7.45 10.48 3.98
CA ALA A 24 -7.91 11.87 4.03
C ALA A 24 -8.52 12.35 2.71
N GLU A 25 -8.00 11.88 1.57
CA GLU A 25 -8.53 12.17 0.24
C GLU A 25 -9.81 11.37 -0.09
N GLY A 26 -10.21 10.42 0.78
CA GLY A 26 -11.40 9.59 0.58
C GLY A 26 -11.31 8.66 -0.63
N LEU A 27 -10.09 8.30 -1.05
CA LEU A 27 -9.87 7.45 -2.21
C LEU A 27 -10.17 5.99 -1.87
N THR A 28 -10.68 5.26 -2.85
CA THR A 28 -10.80 3.80 -2.77
C THR A 28 -9.45 3.17 -3.14
N PHE A 29 -8.84 2.44 -2.20
CA PHE A 29 -7.58 1.74 -2.43
C PHE A 29 -7.53 0.43 -1.65
N THR A 30 -6.62 -0.47 -2.06
CA THR A 30 -6.33 -1.71 -1.36
C THR A 30 -4.98 -1.61 -0.64
N VAL A 31 -4.84 -2.29 0.50
CA VAL A 31 -3.59 -2.32 1.27
C VAL A 31 -2.98 -3.70 1.18
N HIS A 32 -1.70 -3.76 0.80
CA HIS A 32 -0.93 -5.00 0.70
C HIS A 32 0.30 -4.95 1.63
N LEU A 33 0.32 -5.83 2.63
CA LEU A 33 1.42 -5.94 3.60
C LEU A 33 2.57 -6.80 3.06
N TYR A 34 3.45 -6.19 2.26
CA TYR A 34 4.49 -6.93 1.51
C TYR A 34 5.53 -7.66 2.38
N LEU A 35 5.62 -7.34 3.68
CA LEU A 35 6.49 -8.05 4.62
C LEU A 35 5.82 -9.31 5.22
N GLU A 36 4.50 -9.35 5.24
CA GLU A 36 3.72 -10.51 5.72
C GLU A 36 3.34 -11.42 4.56
N THR A 37 2.90 -10.81 3.46
CA THR A 37 2.58 -11.48 2.20
C THR A 37 3.58 -11.01 1.15
N PRO A 38 4.74 -11.69 1.01
CA PRO A 38 5.73 -11.30 0.02
C PRO A 38 5.16 -11.41 -1.39
N LEU A 39 5.56 -10.46 -2.23
CA LEU A 39 5.27 -10.48 -3.66
C LEU A 39 6.00 -11.66 -4.32
N SER A 40 5.34 -12.32 -5.28
CA SER A 40 6.05 -13.26 -6.14
C SER A 40 7.00 -12.50 -7.06
N GLU A 41 8.09 -13.14 -7.50
CA GLU A 41 9.02 -12.54 -8.45
C GLU A 41 8.34 -12.09 -9.75
N GLN A 42 7.27 -12.78 -10.18
CA GLN A 42 6.49 -12.37 -11.35
C GLN A 42 5.75 -11.03 -11.16
N ALA A 43 5.47 -10.62 -9.92
CA ALA A 43 4.80 -9.36 -9.62
C ALA A 43 5.77 -8.17 -9.53
N LEU A 44 7.09 -8.42 -9.60
CA LEU A 44 8.15 -7.41 -9.55
C LEU A 44 8.70 -7.03 -10.94
N CYS A 45 8.31 -7.74 -12.00
CA CYS A 45 8.81 -7.61 -13.38
C CYS A 45 7.81 -6.95 -14.33
#